data_AF-A0A7W7FTA7-F1
#
_entry.id   AF-A0A7W7FTA7-F1
#
_cell.length_a   1.000
_cell.length_b   1.000
_cell.length_c   1.000
_cell.angle_alpha   90.00
_cell.angle_beta   90.00
_cell.angle_gamma   90.00
#
_symmetry.space_group_name_H-M   'P 1'
#
loop_
_entity.id
_entity.type
_entity.pdbx_description
1 polymer ?
#
loop_
_entity_poly.entity_id
_entity_poly.type
_entity_poly.pdbx_seq_one_letter_code
_entity_poly.pdbx_strand_id
1 'polypeptide(L)'
;MPTFDGREIEVIQFSDLAGEEWVYEFRDPAWDPNSTMLAIAVPDAGTWADAVVSINPHKGDLPLRFLEWAVRIAAERERPAEG
;
A
#
# COMPACT_ATOMS: atom_id res chain seq x y z
N MET A 1 -1.35 12.18 -6.48
CA MET A 1 -1.07 10.74 -6.49
C MET A 1 0.39 10.53 -6.81
N PRO A 2 1.12 9.65 -6.11
CA PRO A 2 2.51 9.37 -6.44
C PRO A 2 2.62 8.65 -7.80
N THR A 3 3.76 8.83 -8.47
CA THR A 3 3.99 8.28 -9.81
C THR A 3 5.05 7.19 -9.79
N PHE A 4 4.83 6.11 -10.54
CA PHE A 4 5.79 5.03 -10.76
C PHE A 4 5.86 4.67 -12.25
N ASP A 5 7.07 4.66 -12.83
CA ASP A 5 7.29 4.39 -14.26
C ASP A 5 6.34 5.16 -15.20
N GLY A 6 6.06 6.43 -14.86
CA GLY A 6 5.17 7.31 -15.63
C GLY A 6 3.67 7.06 -15.45
N ARG A 7 3.28 6.15 -14.55
CA ARG A 7 1.88 5.88 -14.20
C ARG A 7 1.51 6.52 -12.87
N GLU A 8 0.32 7.11 -12.81
CA GLU A 8 -0.25 7.56 -11.54
C GLU A 8 -0.78 6.36 -10.77
N ILE A 9 -0.33 6.22 -9.53
CA ILE A 9 -0.77 5.15 -8.63
C ILE A 9 -1.60 5.78 -7.53
N GLU A 10 -2.83 5.31 -7.38
CA GLU A 10 -3.66 5.68 -6.25
C GLU A 10 -3.12 4.99 -4.99
N VAL A 11 -3.05 5.74 -3.89
CA VAL A 11 -2.64 5.18 -2.60
C VAL A 11 -3.68 5.58 -1.57
N ILE A 12 -4.38 4.57 -1.06
CA ILE A 12 -5.44 4.70 -0.06
C ILE A 12 -4.88 4.25 1.27
N GLN A 13 -5.12 5.02 2.31
CA GLN A 13 -4.66 4.75 3.67
C GLN A 13 -5.87 4.68 4.59
N PHE A 14 -5.96 3.62 5.39
CA PHE A 14 -7.03 3.46 6.38
C PHE A 14 -6.56 2.59 7.54
N SER A 15 -7.25 2.68 8.67
CA SER A 15 -7.13 1.72 9.79
C SER A 15 -8.13 0.58 9.57
N ASP A 16 -7.74 -0.67 9.85
CA ASP A 16 -8.70 -1.78 9.86
C ASP A 16 -9.76 -1.57 10.97
N LEU A 17 -10.93 -2.19 10.83
CA LEU A 17 -12.08 -2.03 11.73
C LEU A 17 -11.80 -2.42 13.19
N ALA A 18 -10.78 -3.26 13.42
CA ALA A 18 -10.32 -3.61 14.76
C ALA A 18 -9.37 -2.56 15.37
N GLY A 19 -8.86 -1.60 14.57
CA GLY A 19 -7.91 -0.58 15.00
C GLY A 19 -6.49 -1.10 15.27
N GLU A 20 -6.22 -2.38 14.98
CA GLU A 20 -4.94 -3.03 15.30
C GLU A 20 -3.91 -2.94 14.16
N GLU A 21 -4.31 -2.45 12.98
CA GLU A 21 -3.44 -2.33 11.81
C GLU A 21 -3.76 -1.06 11.01
N TRP A 22 -2.72 -0.48 10.39
CA TRP A 22 -2.83 0.58 9.39
C TRP A 22 -2.43 0.02 8.03
N VAL A 23 -3.30 0.22 7.05
CA VAL A 23 -3.25 -0.41 5.74
C VAL A 23 -3.08 0.63 4.65
N TYR A 24 -2.19 0.31 3.70
CA TYR A 24 -1.94 1.06 2.48
C TYR A 24 -2.30 0.21 1.27
N GLU A 25 -3.30 0.64 0.50
CA GLU A 25 -3.62 0.02 -0.79
C GLU A 25 -3.06 0.83 -1.94
N PHE A 26 -2.41 0.15 -2.88
CA PHE A 26 -1.90 0.72 -4.12
C PHE A 26 -2.75 0.21 -5.28
N ARG A 27 -3.36 1.13 -6.04
CA ARG A 27 -4.17 0.84 -7.22
C ARG A 27 -3.57 1.53 -8.45
N ASP A 28 -3.52 0.83 -9.58
CA ASP A 28 -3.17 1.42 -10.88
C ASP A 28 -4.47 1.57 -11.69
N PRO A 29 -5.04 2.78 -11.79
CA PRO A 29 -6.27 3.01 -12.53
C PRO A 29 -6.17 2.67 -14.02
N ALA A 30 -4.96 2.64 -14.59
CA ALA A 30 -4.74 2.25 -15.97
C ALA A 30 -4.78 0.71 -16.18
N TRP A 31 -4.66 -0.07 -15.10
CA TRP A 31 -4.84 -1.52 -15.13
C TRP A 31 -6.26 -1.93 -14.79
N ASP A 32 -6.74 -1.56 -13.59
CA ASP A 32 -8.10 -1.76 -13.13
C ASP A 32 -8.39 -0.74 -12.02
N PRO A 33 -9.32 0.22 -12.22
CA PRO A 33 -9.57 1.31 -11.29
C PRO A 33 -10.18 0.87 -9.95
N ASN A 34 -10.73 -0.35 -9.86
CA ASN A 34 -11.38 -0.83 -8.64
C ASN A 34 -10.61 -1.95 -7.94
N SER A 35 -9.43 -2.33 -8.45
CA SER A 35 -8.65 -3.44 -7.91
C SER A 35 -7.38 -2.96 -7.23
N THR A 36 -7.19 -3.40 -5.98
CA THR A 36 -5.93 -3.28 -5.27
C THR A 36 -4.89 -4.18 -5.93
N MET A 37 -3.72 -3.64 -6.28
CA MET A 37 -2.57 -4.41 -6.77
C MET A 37 -1.71 -4.94 -5.64
N LEU A 38 -1.51 -4.10 -4.64
CA LEU A 38 -0.63 -4.31 -3.50
C LEU A 38 -1.30 -3.69 -2.28
N ALA A 39 -1.35 -4.43 -1.18
CA ALA A 39 -1.69 -3.89 0.12
C ALA A 39 -0.50 -4.10 1.07
N ILE A 40 -0.21 -3.09 1.89
CA ILE A 40 0.78 -3.18 2.97
C ILE A 40 0.05 -2.89 4.27
N ALA A 41 -0.02 -3.88 5.16
CA ALA A 41 -0.58 -3.74 6.49
C ALA A 41 0.57 -3.69 7.49
N VAL A 42 0.54 -2.72 8.39
CA VAL A 42 1.51 -2.59 9.47
C VAL A 42 0.74 -2.67 10.80
N PRO A 43 1.17 -3.52 11.75
CA PRO A 43 0.53 -3.59 13.06
C PRO A 43 0.64 -2.26 13.81
N ASP A 44 -0.36 -1.95 14.64
CA ASP A 44 -0.45 -0.67 15.35
C ASP A 44 0.73 -0.43 16.30
N ALA A 45 1.12 -1.48 17.03
CA ALA A 45 2.29 -1.51 17.91
C ALA A 45 3.57 -1.99 17.20
N GLY A 46 3.51 -2.19 15.88
CA GLY A 46 4.58 -2.74 15.07
C GLY A 46 5.46 -1.68 14.39
N THR A 47 6.47 -2.17 13.71
CA THR A 47 7.36 -1.38 12.84
C THR A 47 7.20 -1.81 11.39
N TRP A 48 7.86 -1.11 10.47
CA TRP A 48 7.94 -1.52 9.07
C TRP A 48 8.54 -2.92 8.87
N ALA A 49 9.29 -3.46 9.85
CA ALA A 49 9.79 -4.83 9.80
C ALA A 49 8.70 -5.87 10.05
N ASP A 50 7.59 -5.48 10.70
CA ASP A 50 6.43 -6.32 11.01
C ASP A 50 5.36 -6.22 9.92
N ALA A 51 5.61 -5.44 8.86
CA ALA A 51 4.67 -5.19 7.78
C ALA A 51 4.37 -6.46 6.98
N VAL A 52 3.08 -6.71 6.75
CA VAL A 52 2.59 -7.78 5.88
C VAL A 52 2.26 -7.19 4.51
N VAL A 53 2.78 -7.83 3.47
CA VAL A 53 2.56 -7.42 2.08
C VAL A 53 1.65 -8.44 1.40
N SER A 54 0.54 -7.97 0.85
CA SER A 54 -0.39 -8.75 0.03
C SER A 54 -0.34 -8.28 -1.42
N ILE A 55 -0.16 -9.21 -2.36
CA ILE A 55 -0.11 -8.93 -3.79
C ILE A 55 -1.32 -9.57 -4.45
N ASN A 56 -2.04 -8.81 -5.28
CA ASN A 56 -3.16 -9.35 -6.02
C ASN A 56 -2.68 -10.32 -7.11
N PRO A 57 -3.04 -11.62 -7.03
CA PRO A 57 -2.56 -12.62 -7.98
C PRO A 57 -3.04 -12.36 -9.42
N HIS A 58 -4.14 -11.63 -9.61
CA HIS A 58 -4.66 -11.28 -10.93
C HIS A 58 -3.85 -10.19 -11.63
N LYS A 59 -3.06 -9.39 -10.89
CA LYS A 59 -2.15 -8.40 -11.47
C LYS A 59 -0.94 -9.05 -12.15
N GLY A 60 -0.64 -10.30 -11.79
CA GLY A 60 0.61 -10.99 -12.10
C GLY A 60 1.77 -10.45 -11.26
N ASP A 61 2.99 -10.67 -11.75
CA ASP A 61 4.19 -10.28 -11.02
C ASP A 61 4.31 -8.75 -10.89
N LEU A 62 4.67 -8.31 -9.68
CA LEU A 62 5.11 -6.93 -9.44
C LEU A 62 6.63 -6.89 -9.44
N PRO A 63 7.26 -5.96 -10.19
CA PRO A 63 8.71 -5.86 -10.19
C PRO A 63 9.20 -5.41 -8.81
N LEU A 64 10.36 -5.90 -8.36
CA LEU A 64 10.94 -5.56 -7.05
C LEU A 64 11.01 -4.04 -6.82
N ARG A 65 11.41 -3.27 -7.85
CA ARG A 65 11.47 -1.80 -7.78
C ARG A 65 10.12 -1.14 -7.46
N PHE A 66 8.99 -1.76 -7.84
CA PHE A 66 7.66 -1.29 -7.46
C PHE A 66 7.39 -1.53 -5.98
N LEU A 67 7.77 -2.69 -5.46
CA LEU A 67 7.63 -3.01 -4.04
C LEU A 67 8.46 -2.04 -3.19
N GLU A 68 9.73 -1.80 -3.56
CA GLU A 68 10.59 -0.82 -2.88
C GLU A 68 10.00 0.59 -2.89
N TRP A 69 9.51 1.02 -4.06
CA TRP A 69 8.84 2.31 -4.22
C TRP A 69 7.58 2.40 -3.34
N ALA A 70 6.75 1.36 -3.31
CA ALA A 70 5.51 1.33 -2.56
C ALA A 70 5.77 1.38 -1.04
N VAL A 71 6.72 0.58 -0.54
CA VAL A 71 7.13 0.61 0.87
C VAL A 71 7.63 2.00 1.28
N ARG A 72 8.44 2.64 0.43
CA ARG A 72 8.90 4.01 0.70
C ARG A 72 7.74 5.00 0.76
N ILE A 73 6.82 4.97 -0.21
CA ILE A 73 5.64 5.84 -0.23
C ILE A 73 4.76 5.62 1.02
N ALA A 74 4.60 4.37 1.45
CA ALA A 74 3.86 4.04 2.65
C ALA A 74 4.57 4.58 3.91
N ALA A 75 5.90 4.43 4.00
CA ALA A 75 6.72 4.92 5.12
C ALA A 75 6.79 6.45 5.22
N GLU A 76 6.67 7.17 4.11
CA GLU A 76 6.62 8.63 4.08
C GLU A 76 5.27 9.18 4.55
N ARG A 77 4.21 8.36 4.54
CA ARG A 77 2.89 8.77 5.02
C ARG A 77 2.81 8.58 6.53
N GLU A 78 2.58 9.68 7.25
CA GLU A 78 2.35 9.65 8.69
C GLU A 78 1.19 8.69 9.03
N ARG A 79 1.29 8.01 10.17
CA ARG A 79 0.19 7.24 10.75
C ARG A 79 -1.03 8.17 10.86
N PRO A 80 -2.25 7.74 10.47
CA PRO A 80 -3.43 8.57 10.64
C PRO A 80 -3.57 8.88 12.13
N ALA A 81 -3.82 10.15 12.47
CA ALA A 81 -4.12 10.52 13.86
C ALA A 81 -5.35 9.72 14.32
N GLU A 82 -5.28 9.13 15.51
CA GLU A 82 -6.44 8.51 16.16
C GLU A 82 -7.54 9.58 16.30
N GLY A 83 -8.68 9.33 15.65
CA GLY A 83 -9.85 10.21 15.67
C GLY A 83 -10.73 9.99 16.87
#